data_AF-A0A2S8BLM0-F1
#
_entry.id   AF-A0A2S8BLM0-F1
#
_cell.length_a   1.000
_cell.length_b   1.000
_cell.length_c   1.000
_cell.angle_alpha   90.00
_cell.angle_beta   90.00
_cell.angle_gamma   90.00
#
_symmetry.space_group_name_H-M   'P 1'
#
loop_
_entity.id
_entity.type
_entity.pdbx_description
1 polymer ?
#
loop_
_entity_poly.entity_id
_entity_poly.type
_entity_poly.pdbx_seq_one_letter_code
_entity_poly.pdbx_strand_id
1 'polypeptide(L)'
;MLDVRYRAARQRVADVVSTLSDDQLRTPVPATPGWTVHDVLAHLVGGAADLSSGRLDGAPGDAWTARHVGERRHQSVAELLAEWERVAPGTESALAQSKLSGPNLAGDVIGHEADLREALRLPRPDRAHWQPVLEVMMALLARRLRTAPRC
;
A
#
# COMPACT_ATOMS: atom_id res chain seq x y z
N MET A 1 0.16 -10.37 12.43
CA MET A 1 -0.90 -9.34 12.54
C MET A 1 -0.88 -8.37 11.36
N LEU A 2 0.27 -7.82 10.96
CA LEU A 2 0.35 -6.91 9.80
C LEU A 2 0.02 -7.60 8.47
N ASP A 3 0.48 -8.84 8.29
CA ASP A 3 0.14 -9.74 7.19
C ASP A 3 -1.39 -9.90 6.99
N VAL A 4 -2.13 -10.16 8.08
CA VAL A 4 -3.60 -10.28 8.05
C VAL A 4 -4.25 -8.95 7.67
N ARG A 5 -3.76 -7.83 8.21
CA ARG A 5 -4.30 -6.50 7.92
C ARG A 5 -4.02 -6.07 6.48
N TYR A 6 -2.80 -6.34 6.00
CA TYR A 6 -2.42 -6.16 4.61
C TYR A 6 -3.31 -6.97 3.68
N ARG A 7 -3.48 -8.28 3.93
CA ARG A 7 -4.36 -9.15 3.13
C ARG A 7 -5.77 -8.57 3.02
N ALA A 8 -6.35 -8.19 4.16
CA ALA A 8 -7.71 -7.66 4.20
C ALA A 8 -7.85 -6.33 3.44
N ALA A 9 -6.87 -5.42 3.57
CA ALA A 9 -6.87 -4.15 2.84
C ALA A 9 -6.66 -4.35 1.34
N ARG A 10 -5.71 -5.21 0.94
CA ARG A 10 -5.49 -5.61 -0.45
C ARG A 10 -6.78 -6.12 -1.10
N GLN A 11 -7.49 -7.01 -0.42
CA GLN A 11 -8.77 -7.56 -0.91
C GLN A 11 -9.81 -6.46 -1.11
N ARG A 12 -10.00 -5.55 -0.14
CA ARG A 12 -10.95 -4.43 -0.30
C ARG A 12 -10.56 -3.47 -1.43
N VAL A 13 -9.27 -3.20 -1.61
CA VAL A 13 -8.79 -2.39 -2.74
C VAL A 13 -9.08 -3.11 -4.05
N ALA A 14 -8.78 -4.40 -4.16
CA ALA A 14 -9.08 -5.22 -5.34
C ALA A 14 -10.58 -5.23 -5.67
N ASP A 15 -11.43 -5.37 -4.66
CA ASP A 15 -12.89 -5.32 -4.81
C ASP A 15 -13.34 -3.97 -5.36
N VAL A 16 -12.79 -2.85 -4.88
CA VAL A 16 -13.11 -1.51 -5.40
C VAL A 16 -12.65 -1.37 -6.84
N VAL A 17 -11.36 -1.58 -7.11
CA VAL A 17 -10.76 -1.26 -8.43
C VAL A 17 -11.28 -2.16 -9.55
N SER A 18 -11.70 -3.38 -9.24
CA SER A 18 -12.28 -4.31 -10.22
C SER A 18 -13.64 -3.86 -10.78
N THR A 19 -14.31 -2.90 -10.12
CA THR A 19 -15.62 -2.38 -10.53
C THR A 19 -15.55 -1.03 -11.26
N LEU A 20 -14.36 -0.46 -11.38
CA LEU A 20 -14.18 0.90 -11.91
C LEU A 20 -14.18 0.92 -13.44
N SER A 21 -14.75 1.98 -13.99
CA SER A 21 -14.60 2.32 -15.40
C SER A 21 -13.23 2.96 -15.69
N ASP A 22 -12.85 3.00 -16.96
CA ASP A 22 -11.62 3.68 -17.41
C ASP A 22 -11.57 5.17 -17.00
N ASP A 23 -12.71 5.86 -16.98
CA ASP A 23 -12.80 7.25 -16.50
C ASP A 23 -12.52 7.34 -15.00
N GLN A 24 -13.07 6.42 -14.20
CA GLN A 24 -12.81 6.36 -12.77
C GLN A 24 -11.35 6.04 -12.47
N LEU A 25 -10.73 5.14 -13.25
CA LEU A 25 -9.31 4.81 -13.13
C LEU A 25 -8.38 6.00 -13.42
N ARG A 26 -8.82 6.95 -14.27
CA ARG A 26 -8.11 8.21 -14.55
C ARG A 26 -8.36 9.31 -13.52
N THR A 27 -9.19 9.07 -12.50
CA THR A 27 -9.48 10.08 -11.47
C THR A 27 -8.20 10.45 -10.72
N PRO A 28 -7.84 11.74 -10.61
CA PRO A 28 -6.70 12.18 -9.82
C PRO A 28 -6.89 11.88 -8.33
N VAL A 29 -5.82 11.49 -7.64
CA VAL A 29 -5.83 11.21 -6.20
C VAL A 29 -5.20 12.39 -5.44
N PRO A 30 -5.96 13.14 -4.62
CA PRO A 30 -5.42 14.35 -3.96
C PRO A 30 -4.25 14.10 -3.01
N ALA A 31 -4.26 12.95 -2.32
CA ALA A 31 -3.20 12.57 -1.38
C ALA A 31 -1.86 12.25 -2.06
N THR A 32 -1.88 11.93 -3.37
CA THR A 32 -0.69 11.66 -4.20
C THR A 32 -0.72 12.54 -5.45
N PRO A 33 -0.38 13.85 -5.34
CA PRO A 33 -0.48 14.78 -6.45
C PRO A 33 0.25 14.29 -7.71
N GLY A 34 -0.46 14.32 -8.84
CA GLY A 34 0.06 13.85 -10.13
C GLY A 34 -0.22 12.38 -10.42
N TRP A 35 -0.82 11.64 -9.49
CA TRP A 35 -1.22 10.25 -9.69
C TRP A 35 -2.73 10.11 -9.88
N THR A 36 -3.08 9.14 -10.70
CA THR A 36 -4.45 8.65 -10.88
C THR A 36 -4.73 7.46 -9.96
N VAL A 37 -5.99 7.05 -9.87
CA VAL A 37 -6.39 5.79 -9.20
C VAL A 37 -5.61 4.59 -9.75
N HIS A 38 -5.39 4.54 -11.08
CA HIS A 38 -4.57 3.50 -11.69
C HIS A 38 -3.11 3.57 -11.23
N ASP A 39 -2.51 4.76 -11.17
CA ASP A 39 -1.12 4.90 -10.71
C ASP A 39 -0.96 4.46 -9.24
N VAL A 40 -1.95 4.75 -8.38
CA VAL A 40 -1.96 4.26 -6.99
C VAL A 40 -2.04 2.73 -6.95
N LEU A 41 -2.92 2.11 -7.77
CA LEU A 41 -2.97 0.65 -7.86
C LEU A 41 -1.62 0.07 -8.33
N ALA A 42 -1.03 0.64 -9.38
CA ALA A 42 0.27 0.25 -9.89
C ALA A 42 1.37 0.36 -8.81
N HIS A 43 1.33 1.41 -7.99
CA HIS A 43 2.24 1.58 -6.87
C HIS A 43 2.12 0.45 -5.83
N LEU A 44 0.89 0.14 -5.42
CA LEU A 44 0.60 -0.90 -4.42
C LEU A 44 1.07 -2.29 -4.90
N VAL A 45 0.80 -2.62 -6.17
CA VAL A 45 1.26 -3.87 -6.79
C VAL A 45 2.78 -3.89 -6.89
N GLY A 46 3.40 -2.78 -7.29
CA GLY A 46 4.86 -2.67 -7.38
C GLY A 46 5.57 -2.83 -6.04
N GLY A 47 5.04 -2.21 -4.97
CA GLY A 47 5.57 -2.37 -3.62
C GLY A 47 5.49 -3.81 -3.13
N ALA A 48 4.38 -4.50 -3.40
CA ALA A 48 4.22 -5.92 -3.08
C ALA A 48 5.21 -6.80 -3.87
N ALA A 49 5.36 -6.56 -5.18
CA ALA A 49 6.29 -7.29 -6.03
C ALA A 49 7.75 -7.10 -5.59
N ASP A 50 8.13 -5.88 -5.22
CA ASP A 50 9.48 -5.56 -4.74
C ASP A 50 9.76 -6.21 -3.39
N LEU A 51 8.82 -6.15 -2.43
CA LEU A 51 8.99 -6.84 -1.16
C LEU A 51 9.09 -8.36 -1.37
N SER A 52 8.21 -8.93 -2.20
CA SER A 52 8.19 -10.38 -2.45
C SER A 52 9.45 -10.88 -3.16
N SER A 53 10.12 -10.03 -3.96
CA SER A 53 11.35 -10.39 -4.69
C SER A 53 12.63 -9.94 -3.99
N GLY A 54 12.52 -9.19 -2.88
CA GLY A 54 13.67 -8.61 -2.17
C GLY A 54 14.33 -7.43 -2.89
N ARG A 55 13.68 -6.86 -3.91
CA ARG A 55 14.20 -5.73 -4.69
C ARG A 55 13.96 -4.40 -3.98
N LEU A 56 14.67 -4.22 -2.86
CA LEU A 56 14.46 -3.11 -1.91
C LEU A 56 15.54 -2.03 -1.96
N ASP A 57 16.45 -2.08 -2.95
CA ASP A 57 17.48 -1.05 -3.12
C ASP A 57 16.85 0.32 -3.35
N GLY A 58 17.22 1.29 -2.51
CA GLY A 58 16.67 2.65 -2.54
C GLY A 58 15.30 2.80 -1.85
N ALA A 59 14.78 1.76 -1.18
CA ALA A 59 13.54 1.84 -0.44
C ALA A 59 13.76 2.40 1.00
N PRO A 60 12.88 3.31 1.48
CA PRO A 60 11.91 4.08 0.71
C PRO A 60 12.57 5.23 -0.07
N GLY A 61 12.07 5.58 -1.26
CA GLY A 61 12.58 6.71 -2.04
C GLY A 61 11.82 6.96 -3.35
N ASP A 62 11.91 8.20 -3.86
CA ASP A 62 11.12 8.65 -5.02
C ASP A 62 11.39 7.83 -6.28
N ALA A 63 12.65 7.51 -6.58
CA ALA A 63 13.01 6.71 -7.74
C ALA A 63 12.47 5.27 -7.64
N TRP A 64 12.48 4.70 -6.44
CA TRP A 64 11.92 3.38 -6.15
C TRP A 64 10.40 3.38 -6.38
N THR A 65 9.70 4.36 -5.81
CA THR A 65 8.27 4.56 -5.95
C THR A 65 7.84 4.86 -7.40
N ALA A 66 8.57 5.72 -8.11
CA ALA A 66 8.29 6.07 -9.51
C ALA A 66 8.43 4.87 -10.45
N ARG A 67 9.34 3.94 -10.14
CA ARG A 67 9.49 2.70 -10.89
C ARG A 67 8.27 1.79 -10.76
N HIS A 68 7.63 1.71 -9.59
CA HIS A 68 6.41 0.91 -9.41
C HIS A 68 5.32 1.31 -10.43
N VAL A 69 5.11 2.63 -10.57
CA VAL A 69 4.14 3.21 -11.50
C VAL A 69 4.62 3.09 -12.94
N GLY A 70 5.87 3.46 -13.21
CA GLY A 70 6.44 3.47 -14.56
C GLY A 70 6.43 2.11 -15.25
N GLU A 71 6.83 1.06 -14.55
CA GLU A 71 6.85 -0.32 -15.08
C GLU A 71 5.45 -0.86 -15.41
N ARG A 72 4.40 -0.29 -14.80
CA ARG A 72 3.03 -0.82 -14.83
C ARG A 72 2.01 0.10 -15.51
N ARG A 73 2.46 1.26 -16.01
CA ARG A 73 1.60 2.31 -16.59
C ARG A 73 0.66 1.80 -17.69
N HIS A 74 1.07 0.79 -18.44
CA HIS A 74 0.30 0.25 -19.57
C HIS A 74 -0.41 -1.08 -19.26
N GLN A 75 -0.32 -1.57 -18.03
CA GLN A 75 -1.03 -2.78 -17.62
C GLN A 75 -2.49 -2.46 -17.30
N SER A 76 -3.38 -3.36 -17.70
CA SER A 76 -4.78 -3.34 -17.32
C SER A 76 -4.94 -3.60 -15.82
N VAL A 77 -6.09 -3.21 -15.25
CA VAL A 77 -6.46 -3.57 -13.86
C VAL A 77 -6.44 -5.08 -13.66
N ALA A 78 -6.89 -5.86 -14.64
CA ALA A 78 -6.87 -7.31 -14.56
C ALA A 78 -5.45 -7.89 -14.43
N GLU A 79 -4.50 -7.38 -15.22
CA GLU A 79 -3.08 -7.77 -15.13
C GLU A 79 -2.46 -7.37 -13.80
N LEU A 80 -2.75 -6.16 -13.32
CA LEU A 80 -2.30 -5.67 -12.01
C LEU A 80 -2.82 -6.54 -10.86
N LEU A 81 -4.11 -6.88 -10.86
CA LEU A 81 -4.71 -7.74 -9.84
C LEU A 81 -4.15 -9.16 -9.90
N ALA A 82 -3.94 -9.71 -11.10
CA ALA A 82 -3.31 -11.01 -11.28
C ALA A 82 -1.86 -11.03 -10.77
N GLU A 83 -1.09 -9.96 -11.02
CA GLU A 83 0.24 -9.80 -10.45
C GLU A 83 0.18 -9.73 -8.92
N TRP A 84 -0.72 -8.90 -8.38
CA TRP A 84 -0.84 -8.69 -6.95
C TRP A 84 -1.17 -9.98 -6.20
N GLU A 85 -2.08 -10.79 -6.74
CA GLU A 85 -2.43 -12.11 -6.20
C GLU A 85 -1.24 -13.08 -6.25
N ARG A 86 -0.50 -13.09 -7.36
CA ARG A 86 0.68 -13.96 -7.53
C ARG A 86 1.77 -13.66 -6.50
N VAL A 87 2.00 -12.39 -6.16
CA VAL A 87 3.04 -11.98 -5.20
C VAL A 87 2.55 -11.93 -3.75
N ALA A 88 1.24 -12.05 -3.52
CA ALA A 88 0.65 -11.91 -2.19
C ALA A 88 1.23 -12.90 -1.15
N PRO A 89 1.40 -14.21 -1.43
CA PRO A 89 1.93 -15.13 -0.44
C PRO A 89 3.35 -14.77 0.05
N GLY A 90 4.23 -14.34 -0.87
CA GLY A 90 5.58 -13.91 -0.54
C GLY A 90 5.59 -12.61 0.26
N THR A 91 4.75 -11.65 -0.13
CA THR A 91 4.58 -10.37 0.57
C THR A 91 4.05 -10.57 1.99
N GLU A 92 3.03 -11.40 2.17
CA GLU A 92 2.40 -11.69 3.45
C GLU A 92 3.37 -12.44 4.38
N SER A 93 4.14 -13.40 3.84
CA SER A 93 5.20 -14.10 4.58
C SER A 93 6.28 -13.13 5.07
N ALA A 94 6.75 -12.22 4.21
CA ALA A 94 7.72 -11.19 4.59
C ALA A 94 7.17 -10.26 5.68
N LEU A 95 5.90 -9.85 5.61
CA LEU A 95 5.24 -9.04 6.63
C LEU A 95 5.05 -9.79 7.96
N ALA A 96 4.83 -11.10 7.93
CA ALA A 96 4.71 -11.92 9.14
C ALA A 96 6.06 -12.08 9.87
N GLN A 97 7.16 -12.13 9.12
CA GLN A 97 8.52 -12.30 9.65
C GLN A 97 9.18 -10.97 10.05
N SER A 98 8.66 -9.85 9.56
CA SER A 98 9.23 -8.53 9.81
C SER A 98 9.13 -8.13 11.28
N LYS A 99 10.29 -7.83 11.88
CA LYS A 99 10.33 -6.96 13.07
C LYS A 99 9.99 -5.55 12.56
N LEU A 100 9.05 -4.88 13.23
CA LEU A 100 8.39 -3.60 12.89
C LEU A 100 9.32 -2.39 12.55
N SER A 101 10.24 -2.54 11.61
CA SER A 101 11.31 -1.59 11.31
C SER A 101 11.58 -1.38 9.82
N GLY A 102 10.84 -2.06 8.93
CA GLY A 102 10.88 -1.82 7.47
C GLY A 102 9.63 -1.07 6.96
N PRO A 103 9.60 -0.68 5.68
CA PRO A 103 8.44 -0.02 5.06
C PRO A 103 7.16 -0.81 5.37
N ASN A 104 6.22 -0.17 6.07
CA ASN A 104 5.02 -0.82 6.55
C ASN A 104 4.02 -0.92 5.39
N LEU A 105 4.24 -1.87 4.46
CA LEU A 105 3.34 -2.13 3.33
C LEU A 105 1.88 -2.35 3.77
N ALA A 106 1.65 -2.82 5.00
CA ALA A 106 0.30 -2.87 5.57
C ALA A 106 -0.27 -1.48 5.87
N GLY A 107 0.52 -0.56 6.42
CA GLY A 107 0.12 0.84 6.60
C GLY A 107 -0.03 1.57 5.27
N ASP A 108 0.83 1.28 4.31
CA ASP A 108 0.82 1.82 2.95
C ASP A 108 -0.48 1.50 2.22
N VAL A 109 -0.83 0.21 2.10
CA VAL A 109 -2.09 -0.22 1.46
C VAL A 109 -3.33 0.31 2.19
N ILE A 110 -3.28 0.45 3.52
CA ILE A 110 -4.40 0.99 4.30
C ILE A 110 -4.57 2.50 4.08
N GLY A 111 -3.47 3.25 4.02
CA GLY A 111 -3.48 4.67 3.71
C GLY A 111 -4.05 4.90 2.30
N HIS A 112 -3.50 4.19 1.32
CA HIS A 112 -3.96 4.30 -0.06
C HIS A 112 -5.37 3.75 -0.28
N GLU A 113 -5.87 2.79 0.52
CA GLU A 113 -7.30 2.45 0.51
C GLU A 113 -8.17 3.67 0.84
N ALA A 114 -7.78 4.46 1.85
CA ALA A 114 -8.50 5.68 2.21
C ALA A 114 -8.38 6.75 1.10
N ASP A 115 -7.20 6.93 0.52
CA ASP A 115 -6.95 7.89 -0.57
C ASP A 115 -7.79 7.57 -1.82
N LEU A 116 -7.84 6.29 -2.20
CA LEU A 116 -8.66 5.82 -3.32
C LEU A 116 -10.14 6.05 -3.05
N ARG A 117 -10.61 5.74 -1.83
CA ARG A 117 -12.01 5.97 -1.46
C ARG A 117 -12.36 7.46 -1.46
N GLU A 118 -11.46 8.33 -1.00
CA GLU A 118 -11.65 9.78 -1.07
C GLU A 118 -11.77 10.26 -2.53
N ALA A 119 -10.81 9.89 -3.38
CA ALA A 119 -10.79 10.27 -4.79
C ALA A 119 -12.07 9.82 -5.53
N LEU A 120 -12.56 8.62 -5.21
CA LEU A 120 -13.76 8.02 -5.80
C LEU A 120 -15.07 8.41 -5.09
N ARG A 121 -15.02 9.27 -4.06
CA ARG A 121 -16.16 9.68 -3.22
C ARG A 121 -16.92 8.50 -2.60
N LEU A 122 -16.19 7.46 -2.22
CA LEU A 122 -16.71 6.30 -1.50
C LEU A 122 -16.68 6.54 0.01
N PRO A 123 -17.48 5.78 0.80
CA PRO A 123 -17.38 5.79 2.24
C PRO A 123 -15.96 5.45 2.71
N ARG A 124 -15.51 6.15 3.77
CA ARG A 124 -14.21 5.92 4.41
C ARG A 124 -14.12 4.48 4.96
N PRO A 125 -12.91 3.87 5.01
CA PRO A 125 -12.72 2.60 5.68
C PRO A 125 -13.15 2.69 7.15
N ASP A 126 -13.81 1.63 7.65
CA ASP A 126 -14.13 1.51 9.07
C ASP A 126 -12.83 1.64 9.91
N ARG A 127 -12.93 2.37 11.03
CA ARG A 127 -11.85 2.50 12.02
C ARG A 127 -11.28 1.15 12.43
N ALA A 128 -12.11 0.13 12.57
CA ALA A 128 -11.66 -1.22 12.94
C ALA A 128 -10.62 -1.81 11.98
N HIS A 129 -10.56 -1.33 10.73
CA HIS A 129 -9.60 -1.81 9.73
C HIS A 129 -8.21 -1.21 9.87
N TRP A 130 -8.06 0.03 10.37
CA TRP A 130 -6.79 0.73 10.45
C TRP A 130 -6.31 1.03 11.88
N GLN A 131 -7.21 1.02 12.87
CA GLN A 131 -6.89 1.30 14.28
C GLN A 131 -5.74 0.43 14.84
N PRO A 132 -5.66 -0.89 14.58
CA PRO A 132 -4.56 -1.69 15.09
C PRO A 132 -3.20 -1.32 14.49
N VAL A 133 -3.17 -0.85 13.23
CA VAL A 133 -1.93 -0.38 12.60
C VAL A 133 -1.50 0.95 13.20
N LEU A 134 -2.44 1.84 13.49
CA LEU A 134 -2.16 3.07 14.23
C LEU A 134 -1.56 2.79 15.61
N GLU A 135 -2.13 1.86 16.37
CA GLU A 135 -1.63 1.48 17.70
C GLU A 135 -0.18 0.98 17.64
N VAL A 136 0.13 0.13 16.66
CA VAL A 136 1.48 -0.35 16.40
C VAL A 136 2.43 0.81 16.05
N MET A 137 2.02 1.70 15.15
CA MET A 137 2.82 2.88 14.78
C MET A 137 3.08 3.80 15.98
N MET A 138 2.07 4.07 16.81
CA MET A 138 2.21 4.89 18.01
C MET A 138 3.11 4.23 19.04
N ALA A 139 3.05 2.92 19.21
CA ALA A 139 3.95 2.18 20.10
C ALA A 139 5.42 2.28 19.64
N LEU A 140 5.66 2.21 18.32
CA LEU A 140 7.00 2.38 17.73
C LEU A 140 7.53 3.81 17.92
N LEU A 141 6.70 4.81 17.65
CA LEU A 141 7.03 6.21 17.90
C LEU A 141 7.41 6.41 19.37
N ALA A 142 6.59 5.93 20.29
CA ALA A 142 6.85 6.04 21.73
C ALA A 142 8.16 5.33 22.13
N ARG A 143 8.49 4.18 21.53
CA ARG A 143 9.78 3.51 21.74
C ARG A 143 10.94 4.36 21.25
N ARG A 144 10.87 4.90 20.03
CA ARG A 144 11.92 5.76 19.45
C ARG A 144 12.16 7.01 20.29
N LEU A 145 11.10 7.66 20.74
CA LEU A 145 11.17 8.85 21.61
C LEU A 145 11.82 8.54 22.96
N ARG A 146 11.60 7.35 23.54
CA ARG A 146 12.26 6.93 24.78
C ARG A 146 13.74 6.62 24.61
N THR A 147 14.15 6.14 23.44
CA THR A 147 15.54 5.76 23.14
C THR A 147 16.36 6.90 22.52
N ALA A 148 15.71 8.01 22.14
CA ALA A 148 16.41 9.17 21.61
C ALA A 148 17.32 9.79 22.70
N PRO A 149 18.58 10.15 22.36
CA PRO A 149 19.44 10.84 23.31
C PRO A 149 18.76 12.15 23.74
N ARG A 150 18.72 12.40 25.05
CA ARG A 150 18.21 13.68 25.57
C ARG A 150 19.25 14.76 25.25
N CYS A 151 18.80 15.86 24.63
CA CYS A 151 19.60 17.07 24.46
C CYS A 151 19.96 17.69 25.81
#